data_AF-A0A6L4YQ36-F1
#
_entry.id   AF-A0A6L4YQ36-F1
#
_cell.length_a   1.000
_cell.length_b   1.000
_cell.length_c   1.000
_cell.angle_alpha   90.00
_cell.angle_beta   90.00
_cell.angle_gamma   90.00
#
_symmetry.space_group_name_H-M   'P 1'
#
loop_
_entity.id
_entity.type
_entity.pdbx_description
1 polymer ?
#
loop_
_entity_poly.entity_id
_entity_poly.type
_entity_poly.pdbx_seq_one_letter_code
_entity_poly.pdbx_strand_id
1 'polypeptide(L)'
;NRVKSLQDGINQMLSDFQNNMQEDSRNTILVIKNLDGTNLAEFRHNLATYGAVKVKTIDGQAGEVDALTVEVNAENYKAILELFKKALIENARGYDAKDDRMNENPNQMNIQSMYSDIDLDVNGMETEYQASFEELLWFINTHFANTGQGNFEGQEVEVLFNRDILINESETIDNCSKSVGILSNETIIGQHPWTSDVDKELQRVKDEKQEAIDEYATAFNPVNPSGDEGGGGVEE
;
A
#
# COMPACT_ATOMS: atom_id res chain seq x y z
N ASN A 1 0.11 -21.30 -4.12
CA ASN A 1 -0.85 -21.97 -3.20
C ASN A 1 -1.29 -21.14 -2.01
N ARG A 2 -0.61 -20.05 -1.60
CA ARG A 2 -0.96 -19.29 -0.39
C ARG A 2 -2.24 -18.42 -0.53
N VAL A 3 -2.46 -17.83 -1.70
CA VAL A 3 -3.56 -16.86 -1.93
C VAL A 3 -4.69 -17.37 -2.81
N LYS A 4 -4.42 -18.35 -3.67
CA LYS A 4 -5.39 -18.82 -4.68
C LYS A 4 -6.66 -19.38 -4.05
N SER A 5 -6.54 -20.21 -3.01
CA SER A 5 -7.71 -20.79 -2.32
C SER A 5 -8.57 -19.72 -1.64
N LEU A 6 -7.95 -18.66 -1.11
CA LEU A 6 -8.66 -17.52 -0.52
C LEU A 6 -9.38 -16.70 -1.59
N GLN A 7 -8.72 -16.44 -2.72
CA GLN A 7 -9.33 -15.78 -3.87
C GLN A 7 -10.52 -16.59 -4.43
N ASP A 8 -10.35 -17.90 -4.58
CA ASP A 8 -11.41 -18.79 -5.06
C ASP A 8 -12.60 -18.79 -4.09
N GLY A 9 -12.34 -18.83 -2.77
CA GLY A 9 -13.38 -18.72 -1.74
C GLY A 9 -14.13 -17.39 -1.77
N ILE A 10 -13.42 -16.26 -1.93
CA ILE A 10 -14.03 -14.94 -2.11
C ILE A 10 -14.93 -14.90 -3.34
N ASN A 11 -14.43 -15.39 -4.48
CA ASN A 11 -15.18 -15.40 -5.74
C ASN A 11 -16.45 -16.23 -5.63
N GLN A 12 -16.37 -17.41 -5.00
CA GLN A 12 -17.52 -18.28 -4.76
C GLN A 12 -18.56 -17.59 -3.87
N MET A 13 -18.13 -17.01 -2.73
CA MET A 13 -19.04 -16.32 -1.83
C MET A 13 -19.75 -15.13 -2.48
N LEU A 14 -19.04 -14.34 -3.27
CA LEU A 14 -19.64 -13.21 -3.99
C LEU A 14 -20.67 -13.70 -5.02
N SER A 15 -20.37 -14.78 -5.73
CA SER A 15 -21.29 -15.39 -6.70
C SER A 15 -22.54 -15.94 -6.00
N ASP A 16 -22.36 -16.67 -4.91
CA ASP A 16 -23.47 -17.24 -4.12
C ASP A 16 -24.33 -16.16 -3.47
N PHE A 17 -23.71 -15.11 -2.94
CA PHE A 17 -24.43 -13.96 -2.37
C PHE A 17 -25.24 -13.23 -3.45
N GLN A 18 -24.64 -12.98 -4.61
CA GLN A 18 -25.35 -12.36 -5.74
C GLN A 18 -26.54 -13.22 -6.20
N ASN A 19 -26.35 -14.54 -6.35
CA ASN A 19 -27.42 -15.46 -6.74
C ASN A 19 -28.57 -15.44 -5.73
N ASN A 20 -28.25 -15.45 -4.43
CA ASN A 20 -29.24 -15.40 -3.37
C ASN A 20 -29.98 -14.05 -3.30
N MET A 21 -29.30 -12.93 -3.57
CA MET A 21 -29.91 -11.60 -3.60
C MET A 21 -30.76 -11.34 -4.84
N GLN A 22 -30.44 -11.96 -5.98
CA GLN A 22 -31.18 -11.78 -7.25
C GLN A 22 -32.54 -12.52 -7.31
N GLU A 23 -33.12 -12.83 -6.15
CA GLU A 23 -34.43 -13.45 -5.99
C GLU A 23 -34.56 -14.77 -6.80
N ASP A 24 -33.86 -15.82 -6.36
CA ASP A 24 -34.14 -17.15 -6.91
C ASP A 24 -35.52 -17.62 -6.43
N SER A 25 -36.46 -17.79 -7.37
CA SER A 25 -37.77 -18.43 -7.20
C SER A 25 -37.75 -19.79 -6.48
N ARG A 26 -36.56 -20.39 -6.30
CA ARG A 26 -36.31 -21.66 -5.60
C ARG A 26 -35.96 -21.51 -4.12
N ASN A 27 -35.62 -20.31 -3.64
CA ASN A 27 -35.28 -20.05 -2.23
C ASN A 27 -36.49 -19.99 -1.29
N THR A 28 -37.70 -19.93 -1.87
CA THR A 28 -38.97 -19.96 -1.15
C THR A 28 -39.72 -21.24 -1.50
N ILE A 29 -39.79 -22.17 -0.55
CA ILE A 29 -40.62 -23.36 -0.68
C ILE A 29 -42.00 -23.01 -0.14
N LEU A 30 -43.01 -23.01 -1.03
CA LEU A 30 -44.40 -22.80 -0.64
C LEU A 30 -45.00 -24.13 -0.18
N VAL A 31 -45.34 -24.21 1.11
CA VAL A 31 -46.04 -25.33 1.72
C VAL A 31 -47.54 -25.01 1.71
N ILE A 32 -48.29 -25.81 0.95
CA ILE A 32 -49.72 -25.56 0.75
C ILE A 32 -50.53 -26.60 1.51
N LYS A 33 -51.40 -26.15 2.42
CA LYS A 33 -52.33 -27.01 3.17
C LYS A 33 -53.76 -26.76 2.68
N ASN A 34 -54.49 -27.83 2.36
CA ASN A 34 -55.91 -27.80 1.98
C ASN A 34 -56.24 -26.84 0.82
N LEU A 35 -55.49 -26.93 -0.30
CA LEU A 35 -55.74 -26.14 -1.50
C LEU A 35 -57.06 -26.54 -2.19
N ASP A 36 -57.78 -25.53 -2.69
CA ASP A 36 -59.08 -25.65 -3.37
C ASP A 36 -58.96 -26.34 -4.74
N GLY A 37 -58.77 -27.67 -4.74
CA GLY A 37 -58.97 -28.57 -5.89
C GLY A 37 -58.24 -28.22 -7.21
N THR A 38 -57.36 -27.24 -7.21
CA THR A 38 -56.75 -26.63 -8.39
C THR A 38 -55.39 -27.24 -8.65
N ASN A 39 -55.05 -27.39 -9.93
CA ASN A 39 -53.77 -27.97 -10.34
C ASN A 39 -52.63 -27.02 -9.91
N LEU A 40 -51.48 -27.57 -9.50
CA LEU A 40 -50.26 -26.82 -9.19
C LEU A 40 -49.86 -25.86 -10.33
N ALA A 41 -50.15 -26.22 -11.58
CA ALA A 41 -49.92 -25.37 -12.74
C ALA A 41 -50.77 -24.08 -12.72
N GLU A 42 -52.05 -24.20 -12.33
CA GLU A 42 -52.98 -23.08 -12.22
C GLU A 42 -52.64 -22.20 -11.01
N PHE A 43 -52.22 -22.81 -9.89
CA PHE A 43 -51.67 -22.08 -8.74
C PHE A 43 -50.45 -21.24 -9.12
N ARG A 44 -49.46 -21.83 -9.82
CA ARG A 44 -48.26 -21.09 -10.26
C ARG A 44 -48.61 -19.97 -11.25
N HIS A 45 -49.55 -20.22 -12.15
CA HIS A 45 -50.04 -19.20 -13.07
C HIS A 45 -50.72 -18.05 -12.33
N ASN A 46 -51.60 -18.34 -11.37
CA ASN A 46 -52.30 -17.31 -10.61
C ASN A 46 -51.37 -16.52 -9.71
N LEU A 47 -50.38 -17.16 -9.10
CA LEU A 47 -49.34 -16.49 -8.32
C LEU A 47 -48.50 -15.55 -9.19
N ALA A 48 -48.09 -15.98 -10.39
CA ALA A 48 -47.29 -15.16 -11.31
C ALA A 48 -48.09 -14.01 -11.96
N THR A 49 -49.37 -14.25 -12.29
CA THR A 49 -50.22 -13.28 -13.00
C THR A 49 -50.89 -12.29 -12.05
N TYR A 50 -51.32 -12.74 -10.87
CA TYR A 50 -52.14 -11.95 -9.94
C TYR A 50 -51.48 -11.69 -8.58
N GLY A 51 -50.37 -12.36 -8.24
CA GLY A 51 -49.66 -12.15 -6.98
C GLY A 51 -50.40 -12.62 -5.72
N ALA A 52 -51.53 -13.32 -5.86
CA ALA A 52 -52.36 -13.75 -4.74
C ALA A 52 -52.99 -15.13 -5.01
N VAL A 53 -53.20 -15.91 -3.95
CA VAL A 53 -53.84 -17.22 -4.01
C VAL A 53 -55.05 -17.24 -3.09
N LYS A 54 -56.17 -17.80 -3.59
CA LYS A 54 -57.38 -18.01 -2.81
C LYS A 54 -57.29 -19.34 -2.06
N VAL A 55 -57.38 -19.29 -0.74
CA VAL A 55 -57.51 -20.48 0.13
C VAL A 55 -58.97 -20.70 0.53
N LYS A 56 -59.36 -21.96 0.74
CA LYS A 56 -60.70 -22.34 1.24
C LYS A 56 -60.59 -23.26 2.44
N THR A 57 -61.60 -23.20 3.30
CA THR A 57 -61.77 -24.13 4.42
C THR A 57 -62.49 -25.38 3.94
N ILE A 58 -61.88 -26.56 4.11
CA ILE A 58 -62.48 -27.87 3.80
C ILE A 58 -62.63 -28.62 5.14
N ASP A 59 -63.81 -29.17 5.40
CA ASP A 59 -64.10 -29.98 6.61
C ASP A 59 -63.71 -29.32 7.95
N GLY A 60 -63.94 -28.00 8.07
CA GLY A 60 -63.65 -27.22 9.28
C GLY A 60 -62.17 -26.87 9.48
N GLN A 61 -61.28 -27.26 8.56
CA GLN A 61 -59.87 -26.88 8.58
C GLN A 61 -59.60 -25.78 7.55
N ALA A 62 -59.04 -24.65 8.00
CA ALA A 62 -58.70 -23.53 7.13
C ALA A 62 -57.56 -23.92 6.17
N GLY A 63 -57.66 -23.49 4.90
CA GLY A 63 -56.54 -23.58 3.97
C GLY A 63 -55.49 -22.52 4.30
N GLU A 64 -54.22 -22.91 4.24
CA GLU A 64 -53.07 -22.08 4.61
C GLU A 64 -51.95 -22.27 3.59
N VAL A 65 -51.27 -21.18 3.26
CA VAL A 65 -50.05 -21.19 2.44
C VAL A 65 -48.93 -20.65 3.31
N ASP A 66 -48.03 -21.53 3.72
CA ASP A 66 -46.82 -21.16 4.45
C ASP A 66 -45.66 -21.03 3.47
N ALA A 67 -44.80 -20.03 3.68
CA ALA A 67 -43.56 -19.89 2.94
C ALA A 67 -42.40 -20.32 3.86
N LEU A 68 -41.68 -21.36 3.47
CA LEU A 68 -40.37 -21.68 4.04
C LEU A 68 -39.32 -20.97 3.20
N THR A 69 -38.82 -19.86 3.70
CA THR A 69 -37.72 -19.10 3.10
C THR A 69 -36.39 -19.54 3.71
N VAL A 70 -35.38 -19.73 2.87
CA VAL A 70 -34.01 -19.81 3.37
C VAL A 70 -33.56 -18.38 3.69
N GLU A 71 -33.40 -18.07 4.97
CA GLU A 71 -32.96 -16.74 5.39
C GLU A 71 -31.47 -16.54 5.09
N VAL A 72 -31.20 -15.62 4.17
CA VAL A 72 -29.83 -15.25 3.79
C VAL A 72 -29.37 -14.13 4.71
N ASN A 73 -28.57 -14.46 5.73
CA ASN A 73 -28.05 -13.48 6.67
C ASN A 73 -26.89 -12.69 6.05
N ALA A 74 -27.16 -11.46 5.60
CA ALA A 74 -26.18 -10.57 4.98
C ALA A 74 -24.99 -10.21 5.90
N GLU A 75 -25.18 -10.18 7.23
CA GLU A 75 -24.10 -9.89 8.19
C GLU A 75 -23.06 -11.00 8.20
N ASN A 76 -23.50 -12.27 8.16
CA ASN A 76 -22.59 -13.41 8.09
C ASN A 76 -21.73 -13.37 6.81
N TYR A 77 -22.34 -13.03 5.67
CA TYR A 77 -21.60 -12.87 4.42
C TYR A 77 -20.54 -11.76 4.52
N LYS A 78 -20.90 -10.61 5.08
CA LYS A 78 -19.98 -9.50 5.28
C LYS A 78 -18.80 -9.91 6.18
N ALA A 79 -19.08 -10.55 7.32
CA ALA A 79 -18.07 -10.97 8.28
C ALA A 79 -17.06 -11.98 7.68
N ILE A 80 -17.55 -12.99 6.95
CA ILE A 80 -16.65 -13.97 6.32
C ILE A 80 -15.86 -13.33 5.18
N LEU A 81 -16.48 -12.45 4.39
CA LEU A 81 -15.80 -11.74 3.30
C LEU A 81 -14.68 -10.83 3.84
N GLU A 82 -14.93 -10.12 4.93
CA GLU A 82 -13.90 -9.31 5.63
C GLU A 82 -12.75 -10.19 6.13
N LEU A 83 -13.05 -11.33 6.75
CA LEU A 83 -12.04 -12.28 7.20
C LEU A 83 -11.19 -12.83 6.05
N PHE A 84 -11.83 -13.22 4.94
CA PHE A 84 -11.09 -13.70 3.77
C PHE A 84 -10.23 -12.62 3.13
N LYS A 85 -10.72 -11.38 3.03
CA LYS A 85 -9.92 -10.26 2.52
C LYS A 85 -8.69 -10.00 3.40
N LYS A 86 -8.88 -9.98 4.72
CA LYS A 86 -7.78 -9.80 5.66
C LYS A 86 -6.75 -10.94 5.55
N ALA A 87 -7.22 -12.19 5.58
CA ALA A 87 -6.36 -13.35 5.40
C ALA A 87 -5.65 -13.36 4.03
N LEU A 88 -6.30 -12.87 2.97
CA LEU A 88 -5.70 -12.78 1.64
C LEU A 88 -4.53 -11.79 1.65
N ILE A 89 -4.70 -10.61 2.23
CA ILE A 89 -3.67 -9.57 2.31
C ILE A 89 -2.47 -10.07 3.14
N GLU A 90 -2.73 -10.65 4.31
CA GLU A 90 -1.69 -11.22 5.18
C GLU A 90 -0.92 -12.37 4.48
N ASN A 91 -1.62 -13.30 3.82
CA ASN A 91 -0.96 -14.40 3.09
C ASN A 91 -0.25 -13.94 1.82
N ALA A 92 -0.70 -12.85 1.21
CA ALA A 92 -0.05 -12.21 0.08
C ALA A 92 1.16 -11.36 0.49
N ARG A 93 1.34 -11.10 1.80
CA ARG A 93 2.27 -10.09 2.31
C ARG A 93 2.04 -8.74 1.62
N GLY A 94 0.77 -8.36 1.49
CA GLY A 94 0.34 -7.16 0.78
C GLY A 94 0.15 -5.95 1.68
N TYR A 95 0.06 -4.77 1.08
CA TYR A 95 -0.26 -3.51 1.76
C TYR A 95 -1.78 -3.27 1.81
N ASP A 96 -2.34 -3.04 3.00
CA ASP A 96 -3.72 -2.55 3.14
C ASP A 96 -3.75 -1.05 3.47
N ALA A 97 -3.98 -0.24 2.44
CA ALA A 97 -4.07 1.22 2.57
C ALA A 97 -5.33 1.69 3.33
N LYS A 98 -6.34 0.83 3.48
CA LYS A 98 -7.62 1.16 4.10
C LYS A 98 -7.77 0.58 5.50
N ASP A 99 -6.67 0.07 6.06
CA ASP A 99 -6.65 -0.43 7.43
C ASP A 99 -7.00 0.69 8.41
N ASP A 100 -7.90 0.41 9.35
CA ASP A 100 -8.37 1.35 10.36
C ASP A 100 -7.22 1.93 11.20
N ARG A 101 -6.08 1.23 11.29
CA ARG A 101 -4.86 1.70 11.96
C ARG A 101 -4.26 2.98 11.33
N MET A 102 -4.63 3.34 10.10
CA MET A 102 -4.21 4.59 9.47
C MET A 102 -5.13 5.78 9.76
N ASN A 103 -6.36 5.55 10.24
CA ASN A 103 -7.39 6.61 10.33
C ASN A 103 -7.22 7.57 11.52
N GLU A 104 -6.61 7.13 12.63
CA GLU A 104 -6.65 7.91 13.88
C GLU A 104 -5.36 8.67 14.24
N ASN A 105 -4.28 8.50 13.49
CA ASN A 105 -3.04 9.31 13.45
C ASN A 105 -1.88 8.39 13.02
N PRO A 106 -1.35 8.52 11.80
CA PRO A 106 -0.28 7.64 11.32
C PRO A 106 1.04 7.94 12.07
N ASN A 107 1.37 7.10 13.04
CA ASN A 107 2.68 7.03 13.69
C ASN A 107 3.64 6.18 12.84
N GLN A 108 4.93 6.54 12.78
CA GLN A 108 5.99 5.74 12.14
C GLN A 108 5.94 4.25 12.52
N MET A 109 5.67 3.92 13.78
CA MET A 109 5.56 2.53 14.26
C MET A 109 4.40 1.78 13.59
N ASN A 110 3.26 2.44 13.35
CA ASN A 110 2.13 1.83 12.65
C ASN A 110 2.47 1.60 11.17
N ILE A 111 3.12 2.58 10.55
CA ILE A 111 3.55 2.48 9.14
C ILE A 111 4.56 1.34 8.97
N GLN A 112 5.58 1.26 9.84
CA GLN A 112 6.55 0.16 9.84
C GLN A 112 5.88 -1.20 10.08
N SER A 113 4.91 -1.27 10.99
CA SER A 113 4.14 -2.50 11.19
C SER A 113 3.37 -2.93 9.94
N MET A 114 2.87 -1.99 9.12
CA MET A 114 2.16 -2.32 7.88
C MET A 114 3.12 -2.87 6.81
N TYR A 115 4.33 -2.31 6.73
CA TYR A 115 5.32 -2.76 5.77
C TYR A 115 6.07 -4.00 6.20
N SER A 116 5.97 -4.44 7.47
CA SER A 116 6.75 -5.57 7.99
C SER A 116 6.61 -6.87 7.17
N ASP A 117 5.39 -7.22 6.76
CA ASP A 117 5.16 -8.42 5.95
C ASP A 117 5.74 -8.28 4.53
N ILE A 118 5.60 -7.09 3.93
CA ILE A 118 6.18 -6.77 2.61
C ILE A 118 7.69 -6.81 2.69
N ASP A 119 8.28 -6.23 3.73
CA ASP A 119 9.72 -6.17 3.95
C ASP A 119 10.30 -7.59 4.06
N LEU A 120 9.62 -8.48 4.78
CA LEU A 120 9.99 -9.91 4.84
C LEU A 120 9.95 -10.61 3.47
N ASP A 121 9.07 -10.20 2.56
CA ASP A 121 9.05 -10.72 1.19
C ASP A 121 10.16 -10.13 0.32
N VAL A 122 10.32 -8.81 0.39
CA VAL A 122 11.35 -8.06 -0.34
C VAL A 122 12.74 -8.52 0.07
N ASN A 123 13.00 -8.77 1.35
CA ASN A 123 14.26 -9.35 1.82
C ASN A 123 14.56 -10.70 1.16
N GLY A 124 13.53 -11.55 1.00
CA GLY A 124 13.66 -12.81 0.29
C GLY A 124 13.94 -12.61 -1.20
N MET A 125 13.18 -11.72 -1.85
CA MET A 125 13.40 -11.36 -3.27
C MET A 125 14.78 -10.78 -3.52
N GLU A 126 15.26 -9.90 -2.64
CA GLU A 126 16.59 -9.30 -2.75
C GLU A 126 17.68 -10.36 -2.66
N THR A 127 17.56 -11.32 -1.73
CA THR A 127 18.51 -12.44 -1.61
C THR A 127 18.56 -13.28 -2.89
N GLU A 128 17.40 -13.62 -3.46
CA GLU A 128 17.31 -14.38 -4.71
C GLU A 128 17.85 -13.58 -5.90
N TYR A 129 17.61 -12.27 -5.94
CA TYR A 129 18.15 -11.41 -6.98
C TYR A 129 19.64 -11.21 -6.86
N GLN A 130 20.20 -11.08 -5.65
CA GLN A 130 21.64 -11.02 -5.44
C GLN A 130 22.33 -12.26 -6.03
N ALA A 131 21.83 -13.46 -5.70
CA ALA A 131 22.35 -14.70 -6.28
C ALA A 131 22.17 -14.76 -7.81
N SER A 132 21.04 -14.29 -8.33
CA SER A 132 20.79 -14.21 -9.78
C SER A 132 21.74 -13.23 -10.49
N PHE A 133 22.08 -12.11 -9.84
CA PHE A 133 23.03 -11.14 -10.37
C PHE A 133 24.46 -11.69 -10.39
N GLU A 134 24.86 -12.48 -9.41
CA GLU A 134 26.16 -13.18 -9.44
C GLU A 134 26.29 -14.07 -10.68
N GLU A 135 25.24 -14.86 -10.97
CA GLU A 135 25.21 -15.71 -12.16
C GLU A 135 25.19 -14.88 -13.46
N LEU A 136 24.38 -13.82 -13.50
CA LEU A 136 24.31 -12.93 -14.66
C LEU A 136 25.65 -12.24 -14.93
N LEU A 137 26.33 -11.74 -13.90
CA LEU A 137 27.64 -11.10 -14.02
C LEU A 137 28.69 -12.09 -14.50
N TRP A 138 28.62 -13.35 -14.05
CA TRP A 138 29.48 -14.40 -14.59
C TRP A 138 29.29 -14.62 -16.10
N PHE A 139 28.03 -14.66 -16.56
CA PHE A 139 27.74 -14.76 -18.00
C PHE A 139 28.24 -13.55 -18.79
N ILE A 140 28.07 -12.33 -18.26
CA ILE A 140 28.56 -11.09 -18.87
C ILE A 140 30.10 -11.12 -18.98
N ASN A 141 30.79 -11.48 -17.91
CA ASN A 141 32.25 -11.58 -17.89
C ASN A 141 32.76 -12.63 -18.88
N THR A 142 32.10 -13.78 -18.95
CA THR A 142 32.42 -14.83 -19.92
C THR A 142 32.22 -14.35 -21.36
N HIS A 143 31.17 -13.57 -21.62
CA HIS A 143 30.94 -12.97 -22.93
C HIS A 143 32.03 -11.96 -23.32
N PHE A 144 32.45 -11.09 -22.39
CA PHE A 144 33.54 -10.14 -22.62
C PHE A 144 34.88 -10.83 -22.89
N ALA A 145 35.18 -11.91 -22.16
CA ALA A 145 36.36 -12.72 -22.40
C ALA A 145 36.33 -13.35 -23.81
N ASN A 146 35.18 -13.91 -24.22
CA ASN A 146 35.01 -14.55 -25.52
C ASN A 146 35.07 -13.58 -26.71
N THR A 147 34.63 -12.34 -26.51
CA THR A 147 34.63 -11.29 -27.55
C THR A 147 35.93 -10.46 -27.57
N GLY A 148 36.89 -10.77 -26.69
CA GLY A 148 38.18 -10.10 -26.62
C GLY A 148 38.13 -8.69 -26.01
N GLN A 149 37.06 -8.34 -25.28
CA GLN A 149 36.91 -7.04 -24.62
C GLN A 149 37.64 -6.95 -23.27
N GLY A 150 38.12 -8.08 -22.74
CA GLY A 150 38.86 -8.17 -21.49
C GLY A 150 38.28 -9.23 -20.54
N ASN A 151 39.04 -9.56 -19.48
CA ASN A 151 38.54 -10.40 -18.40
C ASN A 151 38.32 -9.53 -17.15
N PHE A 152 37.08 -9.52 -16.66
CA PHE A 152 36.64 -8.73 -15.49
C PHE A 152 36.17 -9.61 -14.32
N GLU A 153 36.48 -10.90 -14.34
CA GLU A 153 36.06 -11.88 -13.31
C GLU A 153 36.53 -11.54 -11.89
N GLY A 154 37.58 -10.72 -11.74
CA GLY A 154 38.09 -10.24 -10.45
C GLY A 154 37.61 -8.84 -10.04
N GLN A 155 36.72 -8.20 -10.80
CA GLN A 155 36.15 -6.91 -10.41
C GLN A 155 34.95 -7.13 -9.49
N GLU A 156 35.00 -6.51 -8.32
CA GLU A 156 33.88 -6.49 -7.38
C GLU A 156 32.83 -5.47 -7.87
N VAL A 157 31.60 -5.95 -8.07
CA VAL A 157 30.45 -5.13 -8.44
C VAL A 157 29.43 -5.24 -7.32
N GLU A 158 29.17 -4.12 -6.66
CA GLU A 158 28.13 -4.02 -5.63
C GLU A 158 26.79 -3.62 -6.27
N VAL A 159 25.76 -4.42 -6.04
CA VAL A 159 24.39 -4.13 -6.50
C VAL A 159 23.58 -3.57 -5.34
N LEU A 160 23.16 -2.31 -5.45
CA LEU A 160 22.36 -1.62 -4.43
C LEU A 160 20.87 -1.71 -4.76
N PHE A 161 20.08 -2.21 -3.81
CA PHE A 161 18.62 -2.26 -3.90
C PHE A 161 17.99 -1.14 -3.07
N ASN A 162 17.31 -0.22 -3.75
CA ASN A 162 16.58 0.85 -3.08
C ASN A 162 15.11 0.43 -2.86
N ARG A 163 14.57 0.75 -1.68
CA ARG A 163 13.18 0.45 -1.30
C ARG A 163 12.41 1.73 -1.10
N ASP A 164 11.28 1.85 -1.78
CA ASP A 164 10.35 2.96 -1.58
C ASP A 164 9.34 2.60 -0.48
N ILE A 165 9.46 3.26 0.66
CA ILE A 165 8.55 3.11 1.80
C ILE A 165 7.87 4.43 2.13
N LEU A 166 6.61 4.36 2.54
CA LEU A 166 5.92 5.55 3.06
C LEU A 166 6.48 5.84 4.45
N ILE A 167 6.82 7.10 4.71
CA ILE A 167 7.37 7.57 5.99
C ILE A 167 6.55 8.73 6.52
N ASN A 168 6.51 8.90 7.84
CA ASN A 168 6.00 10.13 8.41
C ASN A 168 7.12 11.20 8.33
N GLU A 169 7.04 12.05 7.31
CA GLU A 169 8.03 13.11 7.10
C GLU A 169 8.14 14.05 8.30
N SER A 170 7.03 14.38 8.96
CA SER A 170 7.04 15.30 10.11
C SER A 170 7.83 14.74 11.28
N GLU A 171 7.63 13.47 11.61
CA GLU A 171 8.39 12.78 12.66
C GLU A 171 9.87 12.62 12.27
N THR A 172 10.14 12.31 11.00
CA THR A 172 11.51 12.17 10.48
C THR A 172 12.28 13.49 10.54
N ILE A 173 11.65 14.61 10.16
CA ILE A 173 12.23 15.95 10.22
C ILE A 173 12.47 16.39 11.68
N ASP A 174 11.51 16.13 12.58
CA ASP A 174 11.67 16.43 14.01
C ASP A 174 12.84 15.64 14.63
N ASN A 175 12.98 14.37 14.28
CA ASN A 175 14.13 13.54 14.68
C ASN A 175 15.45 14.06 14.11
N CYS A 176 15.48 14.50 12.86
CA CYS A 176 16.66 15.13 12.24
C CYS A 176 17.07 16.39 13.00
N SER A 177 16.10 17.27 13.31
CA SER A 177 16.31 18.51 14.07
C SER A 177 16.86 18.24 15.47
N LYS A 178 16.29 17.26 16.19
CA LYS A 178 16.76 16.84 17.53
C LYS A 178 18.13 16.16 17.52
N SER A 179 18.56 15.63 16.38
CA SER A 179 19.86 14.96 16.22
C SER A 179 21.00 15.94 15.92
N VAL A 180 20.71 17.22 15.66
CA VAL A 180 21.73 18.25 15.44
C VAL A 180 22.63 18.36 16.67
N GLY A 181 23.95 18.22 16.46
CA GLY A 181 24.94 18.22 17.53
C GLY A 181 25.20 16.85 18.19
N ILE A 182 24.40 15.83 17.86
CA ILE A 182 24.64 14.43 18.25
C ILE A 182 25.22 13.66 17.06
N LEU A 183 24.63 13.83 15.87
CA LEU A 183 25.10 13.24 14.62
C LEU A 183 25.81 14.25 13.72
N SER A 184 26.58 13.74 12.76
CA SER A 184 27.20 14.58 11.74
C SER A 184 26.13 15.23 10.85
N ASN A 185 26.41 16.44 10.34
CA ASN A 185 25.49 17.10 9.41
C ASN A 185 25.29 16.29 8.12
N GLU A 186 26.30 15.57 7.67
CA GLU A 186 26.22 14.68 6.51
C GLU A 186 25.19 13.57 6.74
N THR A 187 25.23 12.92 7.90
CA THR A 187 24.25 11.89 8.28
C THR A 187 22.83 12.47 8.37
N ILE A 188 22.67 13.65 8.97
CA ILE A 188 21.36 14.29 9.12
C ILE A 188 20.79 14.67 7.75
N ILE A 189 21.60 15.27 6.88
CA ILE A 189 21.20 15.64 5.52
C ILE A 189 20.86 14.39 4.70
N GLY A 190 21.66 13.33 4.80
CA GLY A 190 21.41 12.08 4.08
C GLY A 190 20.17 11.32 4.54
N GLN A 191 19.76 11.47 5.80
CA GLN A 191 18.52 10.87 6.33
C GLN A 191 17.30 11.80 6.19
N HIS A 192 17.49 13.03 5.72
CA HIS A 192 16.42 14.00 5.60
C HIS A 192 15.53 13.65 4.38
N PRO A 193 14.18 13.59 4.54
CA PRO A 193 13.28 13.06 3.51
C PRO A 193 13.25 13.87 2.20
N TRP A 194 13.66 15.14 2.25
CA TRP A 194 13.70 16.03 1.08
C TRP A 194 15.06 16.05 0.37
N THR A 195 16.07 15.37 0.91
CA THR A 195 17.38 15.29 0.27
C THR A 195 17.36 14.21 -0.79
N SER A 196 17.66 14.59 -2.04
CA SER A 196 17.80 13.67 -3.16
C SER A 196 19.26 13.33 -3.49
N ASP A 197 20.16 14.28 -3.23
CA ASP A 197 21.60 14.14 -3.47
C ASP A 197 22.33 14.77 -2.28
N VAL A 198 22.95 13.91 -1.47
CA VAL A 198 23.60 14.29 -0.21
C VAL A 198 24.80 15.20 -0.46
N ASP A 199 25.63 14.86 -1.45
CA ASP A 199 26.84 15.62 -1.76
C ASP A 199 26.51 17.02 -2.25
N LYS A 200 25.50 17.12 -3.13
CA LYS A 200 25.01 18.39 -3.65
C LYS A 200 24.42 19.26 -2.55
N GLU A 201 23.64 18.67 -1.64
CA GLU A 201 23.05 19.42 -0.53
C GLU A 201 24.10 19.87 0.48
N LEU A 202 25.08 19.01 0.78
CA LEU A 202 26.22 19.36 1.62
C LEU A 202 27.02 20.53 1.03
N GLN A 203 27.17 20.57 -0.29
CA GLN A 203 27.82 21.70 -0.98
C GLN A 203 27.01 22.99 -0.84
N ARG A 204 25.69 22.96 -1.06
CA ARG A 204 24.82 24.13 -0.87
C ARG A 204 24.90 24.68 0.56
N VAL A 205 24.87 23.82 1.56
CA VAL A 205 24.99 24.22 2.96
C VAL A 205 26.36 24.83 3.27
N LYS A 206 27.44 24.37 2.61
CA LYS A 206 28.77 24.99 2.74
C LYS A 206 28.80 26.37 2.09
N ASP A 207 28.22 26.51 0.91
CA ASP A 207 28.17 27.77 0.18
C ASP A 207 27.36 28.81 0.97
N GLU A 208 26.18 28.45 1.50
CA GLU A 208 25.36 29.31 2.37
C GLU A 208 26.11 29.75 3.64
N LYS A 209 26.88 28.84 4.26
CA LYS A 209 27.69 29.19 5.44
C LYS A 209 28.84 30.13 5.10
N GLN A 210 29.49 29.93 3.95
CA GLN A 210 30.57 30.80 3.52
C GLN A 210 30.03 32.20 3.19
N GLU A 211 28.91 32.29 2.46
CA GLU A 211 28.22 33.56 2.19
C GLU A 211 27.84 34.29 3.48
N ALA A 212 27.29 33.59 4.47
CA ALA A 212 26.95 34.18 5.77
C ALA A 212 28.19 34.70 6.53
N ILE A 213 29.33 33.99 6.45
CA ILE A 213 30.60 34.44 7.04
C ILE A 213 31.12 35.68 6.31
N ASP A 214 31.06 35.70 4.98
CA ASP A 214 31.52 36.81 4.15
C ASP A 214 30.66 38.07 4.36
N GLU A 215 29.34 37.91 4.48
CA GLU A 215 28.41 39.00 4.85
C GLU A 215 28.72 39.55 6.25
N TYR A 216 28.98 38.67 7.23
CA TYR A 216 29.35 39.07 8.58
C TYR A 216 30.71 39.80 8.61
N ALA A 217 31.70 39.31 7.86
CA ALA A 217 33.00 39.96 7.72
C ALA A 217 32.86 41.34 7.07
N THR A 218 31.99 41.48 6.08
CA THR A 218 31.70 42.76 5.41
C THR A 218 30.94 43.74 6.31
N ALA A 219 30.06 43.25 7.19
CA ALA A 219 29.33 44.06 8.16
C ALA A 219 30.21 44.56 9.33
N PHE A 220 31.22 43.80 9.74
CA PHE A 220 32.15 44.17 10.82
C PHE A 220 33.39 44.93 10.35
N ASN A 221 33.69 44.91 9.05
CA ASN A 221 34.75 45.71 8.47
C ASN A 221 34.15 46.76 7.52
N PRO A 222 33.63 47.90 8.05
CA PRO A 222 33.31 49.02 7.19
C PRO A 222 34.64 49.54 6.67
N VAL A 223 35.01 49.14 5.45
CA VAL A 223 36.10 49.78 4.72
C VAL A 223 35.71 51.24 4.61
N ASN A 224 36.30 52.07 5.48
CA ASN A 224 36.13 53.51 5.49
C ASN A 224 36.70 54.04 4.16
N PRO A 225 35.89 54.53 3.20
CA PRO A 225 36.42 55.06 1.96
C PRO A 225 36.79 56.52 2.22
N SER A 226 37.82 56.77 3.02
CA SER A 226 38.36 58.10 3.26
C SER A 226 39.75 57.99 3.86
N GLY A 227 40.77 58.03 3.01
CA GLY A 227 42.16 57.98 3.45
C GLY A 227 43.16 58.11 2.32
N ASP A 228 43.35 59.35 1.87
CA ASP A 228 44.64 59.92 1.45
C ASP A 228 45.11 59.72 0.00
N GLU A 229 44.71 60.65 -0.88
CA GLU A 229 45.58 61.14 -1.94
C GLU A 229 45.54 62.68 -1.93
N GLY A 230 46.57 63.31 -1.36
CA GLY A 230 46.71 64.76 -1.38
C GLY A 230 47.96 65.28 -0.70
N GLY A 231 49.15 65.04 -1.28
CA GLY A 231 50.40 65.56 -0.71
C GLY A 231 51.64 65.52 -1.61
N GLY A 232 51.64 66.36 -2.65
CA GLY A 232 52.74 67.17 -3.21
C GLY A 232 54.19 66.67 -3.31
N GLY A 233 54.82 66.94 -4.47
CA GLY A 233 56.28 67.11 -4.56
C GLY A 233 56.83 66.96 -5.98
N VAL A 234 56.94 68.06 -6.72
CA VAL A 234 57.74 68.18 -7.96
C VAL A 234 59.12 68.73 -7.56
N GLU A 235 60.20 68.03 -7.88
CA GLU A 235 61.55 68.61 -7.94
C GLU A 235 62.34 68.07 -9.15
N GLU A 236 62.89 69.05 -9.87
CA GLU A 236 63.90 69.12 -10.96
C GLU A 236 63.84 68.16 -12.17
#